data_AF-A0A917LSI8-F1
#
_entry.id   AF-A0A917LSI8-F1
#
_cell.length_a   1.000
_cell.length_b   1.000
_cell.length_c   1.000
_cell.angle_alpha   90.00
_cell.angle_beta   90.00
_cell.angle_gamma   90.00
#
_symmetry.space_group_name_H-M   'P 1'
#
loop_
_entity.id
_entity.type
_entity.pdbx_description
1 polymer ?
#
loop_
_entity_poly.entity_id
_entity_poly.type
_entity_poly.pdbx_seq_one_letter_code
_entity_poly.pdbx_strand_id
1 'polypeptide(L)'
;MTKTLQDLIDESIFISTEYQARLAELTQGAGWDVDFSAPAFTLQTDPPVTLTPYLLGTDSAPRGSWIWAWQELGHFPAVVVSAAVQAREAGERLGVEELSTDELPVADGLARRLTLAAKAVTGIYAHYPATAGGGVTAWLLLDGPEFELPDLTVERMMRVIAEALTTDTAVDHNLAVDSYAKLRGAHVEWDTAATCVVTVSDGAQRFWFDDHQISGVEPAEPSVGPEVLADLAAAARERAALLREDRAAAEATAARLESGPKAAAQPARAEQPEPLEVPDFVETEHAGPAHAEPAPEEAPEPVAAQYAGSADTDLPFDQEPSDREVRPGRVSTTVVPGPEAVRAEPARPAAEPAAERTVERAPEPVQEPAQEREVEREVVAGPAVPGGPSAEPVVEGEETEEEREEQGERKKGFFSRFFGL
;
A
#
# COMPACT_ATOMS: atom_id res chain seq x y z
N MET A 1 5.15 16.65 -21.14
CA MET A 1 3.72 16.59 -21.49
C MET A 1 2.96 16.80 -20.20
N THR A 2 1.96 17.68 -20.23
CA THR A 2 1.07 17.89 -19.09
C THR A 2 0.01 16.80 -19.08
N LYS A 3 -0.35 16.28 -17.91
CA LYS A 3 -1.44 15.32 -17.71
C LYS A 3 -2.50 15.89 -16.79
N THR A 4 -3.70 15.34 -16.86
CA THR A 4 -4.75 15.55 -15.84
C THR A 4 -4.68 14.45 -14.77
N LEU A 5 -5.34 14.68 -13.63
CA LEU A 5 -5.55 13.63 -12.64
C LEU A 5 -6.33 12.44 -13.23
N GLN A 6 -7.31 12.72 -14.09
CA GLN A 6 -8.11 11.67 -14.74
C GLN A 6 -7.26 10.81 -15.68
N ASP A 7 -6.32 11.38 -16.42
CA ASP A 7 -5.41 10.61 -17.29
C ASP A 7 -4.64 9.55 -16.47
N LEU A 8 -4.18 9.92 -15.27
CA LEU A 8 -3.46 8.99 -14.38
C LEU A 8 -4.38 7.92 -13.77
N ILE A 9 -5.63 8.28 -13.49
CA ILE A 9 -6.65 7.33 -13.04
C ILE A 9 -6.90 6.30 -14.13
N ASP A 10 -7.18 6.76 -15.36
CA ASP A 10 -7.45 5.89 -16.51
C ASP A 10 -6.24 5.00 -16.84
N GLU A 11 -5.01 5.51 -16.74
CA GLU A 11 -3.80 4.71 -16.92
C GLU A 11 -3.62 3.59 -15.88
N SER A 12 -4.20 3.72 -14.70
CA SER A 12 -4.02 2.76 -13.60
C SER A 12 -5.21 1.84 -13.36
N ILE A 13 -6.41 2.19 -13.83
CA ILE A 13 -7.65 1.57 -13.33
C ILE A 13 -7.70 0.05 -13.55
N PHE A 14 -7.36 -0.45 -14.73
CA PHE A 14 -7.39 -1.89 -15.00
C PHE A 14 -6.30 -2.66 -14.26
N ILE A 15 -5.07 -2.15 -14.22
CA ILE A 15 -4.00 -2.80 -13.44
C ILE A 15 -4.29 -2.73 -11.93
N SER A 16 -4.91 -1.65 -11.46
CA SER A 16 -5.39 -1.48 -10.09
C SER A 16 -6.38 -2.58 -9.73
N THR A 17 -7.40 -2.79 -10.57
CA THR A 17 -8.42 -3.83 -10.37
C THR A 17 -7.80 -5.23 -10.31
N GLU A 18 -6.85 -5.57 -11.21
CA GLU A 18 -6.16 -6.87 -11.16
C GLU A 18 -5.39 -7.07 -9.84
N TYR A 19 -4.70 -6.02 -9.37
CA TYR A 19 -3.98 -6.07 -8.08
C TYR A 19 -4.92 -6.05 -6.87
N GLN A 20 -6.10 -5.42 -6.95
CA GLN A 20 -7.11 -5.50 -5.89
C GLN A 20 -7.71 -6.90 -5.80
N ALA A 21 -8.03 -7.52 -6.93
CA ALA A 21 -8.45 -8.93 -6.95
C ALA A 21 -7.38 -9.83 -6.33
N ARG A 22 -6.10 -9.60 -6.66
CA ARG A 22 -4.99 -10.35 -6.05
C ARG A 22 -4.87 -10.11 -4.54
N LEU A 23 -5.00 -8.86 -4.08
CA LEU A 23 -4.98 -8.55 -2.65
C LEU A 23 -6.16 -9.19 -1.91
N ALA A 24 -7.35 -9.24 -2.52
CA ALA A 24 -8.51 -9.91 -1.95
C ALA A 24 -8.29 -11.44 -1.82
N GLU A 25 -7.68 -12.08 -2.83
CA GLU A 25 -7.26 -13.48 -2.78
C GLU A 25 -6.24 -13.77 -1.67
N LEU A 26 -5.32 -12.84 -1.41
CA LEU A 26 -4.32 -12.96 -0.34
C LEU A 26 -4.95 -12.74 1.03
N THR A 27 -5.86 -11.78 1.15
CA THR A 27 -6.46 -11.40 2.43
C THR A 27 -7.43 -12.46 2.92
N GLN A 28 -8.34 -12.95 2.06
CA GLN A 28 -9.40 -13.93 2.43
C GLN A 28 -10.17 -13.58 3.71
N GLY A 29 -10.32 -12.28 4.01
CA GLY A 29 -10.94 -11.80 5.24
C GLY A 29 -10.08 -11.92 6.52
N ALA A 30 -8.80 -12.27 6.39
CA ALA A 30 -7.85 -12.29 7.50
C ALA A 30 -7.71 -10.90 8.13
N GLY A 31 -7.44 -10.88 9.44
CA GLY A 31 -7.03 -9.67 10.14
C GLY A 31 -5.68 -9.17 9.63
N TRP A 32 -5.32 -7.94 9.98
CA TRP A 32 -4.06 -7.33 9.59
C TRP A 32 -3.41 -6.55 10.74
N ASP A 33 -2.10 -6.39 10.65
CA ASP A 33 -1.27 -5.52 11.49
C ASP A 33 -0.30 -4.74 10.61
N VAL A 34 0.02 -3.51 10.98
CA VAL A 34 1.03 -2.71 10.28
C VAL A 34 2.01 -2.08 11.25
N ASP A 35 3.29 -2.32 11.01
CA ASP A 35 4.40 -1.66 11.69
C ASP A 35 5.13 -0.77 10.68
N PHE A 36 5.12 0.55 10.90
CA PHE A 36 5.85 1.47 10.03
C PHE A 36 7.32 1.64 10.45
N SER A 37 7.69 1.27 11.68
CA SER A 37 9.07 1.33 12.16
C SER A 37 9.92 0.18 11.59
N ALA A 38 9.30 -0.96 11.37
CA ALA A 38 9.81 -2.03 10.54
C ALA A 38 8.79 -2.24 9.41
N PRO A 39 8.92 -1.56 8.25
CA PRO A 39 7.85 -1.34 7.27
C PRO A 39 7.26 -2.66 6.78
N ALA A 40 6.25 -3.14 7.50
CA ALA A 40 5.68 -4.46 7.36
C ALA A 40 4.17 -4.38 7.59
N PHE A 41 3.42 -4.75 6.57
CA PHE A 41 1.99 -4.98 6.63
C PHE A 41 1.78 -6.49 6.63
N THR A 42 1.27 -7.03 7.74
CA THR A 42 1.12 -8.48 7.93
C THR A 42 -0.35 -8.85 7.88
N LEU A 43 -0.71 -9.66 6.90
CA LEU A 43 -1.99 -10.38 6.86
C LEU A 43 -1.89 -11.61 7.77
N GLN A 44 -2.87 -11.76 8.65
CA GLN A 44 -2.96 -12.83 9.65
C GLN A 44 -3.50 -14.13 9.03
N THR A 45 -2.96 -14.51 7.88
CA THR A 45 -3.23 -15.79 7.20
C THR A 45 -2.37 -16.92 7.78
N ASP A 46 -2.60 -18.16 7.34
CA ASP A 46 -1.75 -19.30 7.66
C ASP A 46 -1.22 -19.95 6.37
N PRO A 47 0.08 -19.80 6.04
CA PRO A 47 1.08 -18.99 6.76
C PRO A 47 0.82 -17.47 6.62
N PRO A 48 1.36 -16.63 7.53
CA PRO A 48 1.22 -15.18 7.43
C PRO A 48 1.87 -14.63 6.16
N VAL A 49 1.22 -13.66 5.53
CA VAL A 49 1.75 -12.91 4.38
C VAL A 49 2.22 -11.54 4.85
N THR A 50 3.48 -11.19 4.56
CA THR A 50 4.06 -9.90 4.93
C THR A 50 4.39 -9.10 3.67
N LEU A 51 3.77 -7.92 3.55
CA LEU A 51 3.93 -6.97 2.46
C LEU A 51 4.67 -5.72 2.95
N THR A 52 5.24 -4.96 2.03
CA THR A 52 5.85 -3.65 2.31
C THR A 52 4.78 -2.55 2.20
N PRO A 53 4.48 -1.80 3.26
CA PRO A 53 3.54 -0.68 3.23
C PRO A 53 4.24 0.63 2.87
N TYR A 54 3.58 1.39 2.00
CA TYR A 54 3.90 2.78 1.72
C TYR A 54 2.70 3.65 2.08
N LEU A 55 2.86 4.56 3.03
CA LEU A 55 1.81 5.48 3.43
C LEU A 55 1.69 6.58 2.36
N LEU A 56 0.53 6.67 1.72
CA LEU A 56 0.27 7.67 0.69
C LEU A 56 -0.23 8.98 1.31
N GLY A 57 -1.22 8.86 2.18
CA GLY A 57 -1.84 9.98 2.87
C GLY A 57 -2.96 9.52 3.80
N THR A 58 -3.61 10.50 4.42
CA THR A 58 -4.73 10.27 5.32
C THR A 58 -5.93 11.09 4.90
N ASP A 59 -7.09 10.45 4.91
CA ASP A 59 -8.39 11.10 4.84
C ASP A 59 -8.95 11.21 6.26
N SER A 60 -9.43 12.38 6.66
CA SER A 60 -10.00 12.62 7.98
C SER A 60 -11.31 13.37 7.86
N ALA A 61 -12.43 12.69 8.13
CA ALA A 61 -13.75 13.31 8.18
C ALA A 61 -13.83 14.48 9.19
N PRO A 62 -13.23 14.40 10.39
CA PRO A 62 -13.18 15.53 11.33
C PRO A 62 -12.43 16.76 10.82
N ARG A 63 -11.32 16.57 10.09
CA ARG A 63 -10.52 17.68 9.53
C ARG A 63 -11.11 18.21 8.23
N GLY A 64 -11.87 17.39 7.51
CA GLY A 64 -12.44 17.73 6.21
C GLY A 64 -11.38 17.90 5.13
N SER A 65 -10.25 17.21 5.26
CA SER A 65 -9.15 17.30 4.30
C SER A 65 -8.40 15.98 4.11
N TRP A 66 -7.86 15.82 2.90
CA TRP A 66 -6.83 14.86 2.57
C TRP A 66 -5.46 15.49 2.82
N ILE A 67 -4.61 14.78 3.55
CA ILE A 67 -3.23 15.19 3.84
C ILE A 67 -2.28 14.11 3.33
N TRP A 68 -1.32 14.51 2.52
CA TRP A 68 -0.31 13.60 1.98
C TRP A 68 0.77 13.26 3.01
N ALA A 69 1.31 12.04 2.93
CA ALA A 69 2.30 11.56 3.91
C ALA A 69 3.63 12.34 3.88
N TRP A 70 3.95 13.04 2.78
CA TRP A 70 5.14 13.91 2.72
C TRP A 70 5.02 15.19 3.57
N GLN A 71 3.84 15.50 4.10
CA GLN A 71 3.72 16.56 5.11
C GLN A 71 4.21 16.09 6.49
N GLU A 72 4.31 14.77 6.69
CA GLU A 72 4.62 14.13 7.96
C GLU A 72 5.98 13.40 7.93
N LEU A 73 6.94 13.85 7.09
CA LEU A 73 8.25 13.19 6.89
C LEU A 73 9.06 12.97 8.19
N GLY A 74 8.81 13.75 9.24
CA GLY A 74 9.48 13.59 10.54
C GLY A 74 8.87 12.52 11.46
N HIS A 75 7.76 11.90 11.05
CA HIS A 75 6.98 10.96 11.86
C HIS A 75 7.10 9.51 11.39
N PHE A 76 7.50 9.30 10.14
CA PHE A 76 7.61 7.99 9.50
C PHE A 76 8.98 7.82 8.85
N PRO A 77 9.55 6.60 8.83
CA PRO A 77 10.79 6.35 8.08
C PRO A 77 10.67 6.75 6.61
N ALA A 78 11.74 7.27 6.04
CA ALA A 78 11.79 7.73 4.64
C ALA A 78 11.25 6.70 3.62
N VAL A 79 11.50 5.42 3.84
CA VAL A 79 10.99 4.33 3.01
C VAL A 79 9.45 4.27 2.98
N VAL A 80 8.79 4.48 4.12
CA VAL A 80 7.32 4.41 4.25
C VAL A 80 6.64 5.53 3.46
N VAL A 81 7.24 6.72 3.43
CA VAL A 81 6.70 7.91 2.75
C VAL A 81 7.22 8.07 1.32
N SER A 82 8.14 7.21 0.87
CA SER A 82 8.82 7.32 -0.42
C SER A 82 7.85 7.33 -1.61
N ALA A 83 6.77 6.54 -1.57
CA ALA A 83 5.77 6.53 -2.64
C ALA A 83 4.97 7.84 -2.71
N ALA A 84 4.67 8.47 -1.58
CA ALA A 84 4.03 9.78 -1.55
C ALA A 84 4.96 10.85 -2.13
N VAL A 85 6.24 10.85 -1.73
CA VAL A 85 7.25 11.78 -2.29
C VAL A 85 7.42 11.57 -3.80
N GLN A 86 7.47 10.31 -4.25
CA GLN A 86 7.51 9.98 -5.68
C GLN A 86 6.28 10.50 -6.43
N ALA A 87 5.08 10.33 -5.87
CA ALA A 87 3.84 10.86 -6.45
C ALA A 87 3.86 12.39 -6.56
N ARG A 88 4.39 13.08 -5.54
CA ARG A 88 4.60 14.53 -5.58
C ARG A 88 5.55 14.96 -6.68
N GLU A 89 6.74 14.40 -6.73
CA GLU A 89 7.74 14.76 -7.74
C GLU A 89 7.22 14.46 -9.16
N ALA A 90 6.45 13.38 -9.34
CA ALA A 90 5.79 13.07 -10.60
C ALA A 90 4.66 14.07 -10.93
N GLY A 91 3.84 14.45 -9.94
CA GLY A 91 2.81 15.46 -10.07
C GLY A 91 3.37 16.81 -10.53
N GLU A 92 4.47 17.25 -9.92
CA GLU A 92 5.19 18.47 -10.32
C GLU A 92 5.71 18.38 -11.76
N ARG A 93 6.29 17.24 -12.17
CA ARG A 93 6.78 17.03 -13.55
C ARG A 93 5.67 16.97 -14.59
N LEU A 94 4.52 16.41 -14.23
CA LEU A 94 3.38 16.19 -15.12
C LEU A 94 2.36 17.35 -15.08
N GLY A 95 2.52 18.30 -14.17
CA GLY A 95 1.58 19.41 -13.99
C GLY A 95 0.23 18.98 -13.40
N VAL A 96 0.21 17.93 -12.56
CA VAL A 96 -0.98 17.46 -11.84
C VAL A 96 -0.96 18.06 -10.44
N GLU A 97 -1.72 19.13 -10.24
CA GLU A 97 -1.73 19.92 -9.00
C GLU A 97 -2.20 19.09 -7.80
N GLU A 98 -3.15 18.17 -8.00
CA GLU A 98 -3.70 17.34 -6.93
C GLU A 98 -2.65 16.38 -6.33
N LEU A 99 -1.65 15.99 -7.10
CA LEU A 99 -0.53 15.16 -6.62
C LEU A 99 0.60 15.98 -6.00
N SER A 100 0.59 17.31 -6.11
CA SER A 100 1.67 18.18 -5.61
C SER A 100 1.20 19.21 -4.56
N THR A 101 -0.10 19.30 -4.34
CA THR A 101 -0.71 20.14 -3.31
C THR A 101 -0.69 19.42 -1.97
N ASP A 102 -0.14 20.08 -0.95
CA ASP A 102 0.11 19.49 0.36
C ASP A 102 -1.14 18.98 1.09
N GLU A 103 -2.24 19.73 0.97
CA GLU A 103 -3.53 19.43 1.60
C GLU A 103 -4.65 19.79 0.62
N LEU A 104 -5.63 18.90 0.49
CA LEU A 104 -6.77 19.07 -0.39
C LEU A 104 -8.06 19.02 0.45
N PRO A 105 -9.07 19.87 0.16
CA PRO A 105 -10.36 19.76 0.81
C PRO A 105 -10.98 18.40 0.48
N VAL A 106 -11.61 17.76 1.47
CA VAL A 106 -12.27 16.49 1.25
C VAL A 106 -13.39 16.65 0.21
N ALA A 107 -13.50 15.68 -0.68
CA ALA A 107 -14.58 15.54 -1.63
C ALA A 107 -14.86 14.04 -1.80
N ASP A 108 -16.10 13.71 -2.16
CA ASP A 108 -16.53 12.32 -2.36
C ASP A 108 -15.58 11.61 -3.32
N GLY A 109 -15.05 10.45 -2.89
CA GLY A 109 -14.10 9.64 -3.65
C GLY A 109 -12.72 10.25 -3.93
N LEU A 110 -12.39 11.42 -3.36
CA LEU A 110 -11.09 12.06 -3.58
C LEU A 110 -9.93 11.13 -3.20
N ALA A 111 -9.98 10.53 -2.00
CA ALA A 111 -8.91 9.68 -1.50
C ALA A 111 -8.64 8.48 -2.43
N ARG A 112 -9.69 7.85 -2.94
CA ARG A 112 -9.56 6.76 -3.93
C ARG A 112 -8.98 7.25 -5.25
N ARG A 113 -9.45 8.40 -5.76
CA ARG A 113 -8.94 9.01 -7.00
C ARG A 113 -7.45 9.36 -6.92
N LEU A 114 -7.01 9.99 -5.83
CA LEU A 114 -5.60 10.29 -5.58
C LEU A 114 -4.78 9.01 -5.47
N THR A 115 -5.33 7.97 -4.83
CA THR A 115 -4.70 6.67 -4.73
C THR A 115 -4.51 6.04 -6.11
N LEU A 116 -5.54 5.96 -6.94
CA LEU A 116 -5.44 5.44 -8.32
C LEU A 116 -4.40 6.21 -9.14
N ALA A 117 -4.46 7.54 -9.14
CA ALA A 117 -3.48 8.36 -9.84
C ALA A 117 -2.04 8.13 -9.35
N ALA A 118 -1.84 7.96 -8.03
CA ALA A 118 -0.54 7.64 -7.46
C ALA A 118 0.00 6.29 -7.96
N LYS A 119 -0.86 5.29 -8.19
CA LYS A 119 -0.42 3.98 -8.73
C LYS A 119 0.22 4.12 -10.11
N ALA A 120 -0.31 4.98 -10.98
CA ALA A 120 0.24 5.21 -12.31
C ALA A 120 1.68 5.76 -12.29
N VAL A 121 2.03 6.54 -11.27
CA VAL A 121 3.33 7.22 -11.16
C VAL A 121 4.31 6.53 -10.18
N THR A 122 3.84 5.61 -9.35
CA THR A 122 4.66 4.86 -8.39
C THR A 122 4.93 3.41 -8.82
N GLY A 123 4.05 2.84 -9.66
CA GLY A 123 4.12 1.44 -10.05
C GLY A 123 3.75 0.45 -8.94
N ILE A 124 3.16 0.92 -7.84
CA ILE A 124 2.64 0.07 -6.76
C ILE A 124 1.12 0.04 -6.91
N TYR A 125 0.56 -1.10 -7.31
CA TYR A 125 -0.84 -1.15 -7.78
C TYR A 125 -1.83 -1.70 -6.74
N ALA A 126 -1.36 -2.38 -5.69
CA ALA A 126 -2.21 -2.77 -4.57
C ALA A 126 -2.33 -1.62 -3.56
N HIS A 127 -3.52 -1.42 -2.99
CA HIS A 127 -3.75 -0.43 -1.95
C HIS A 127 -4.65 -0.99 -0.85
N TYR A 128 -4.56 -0.42 0.34
CA TYR A 128 -5.40 -0.79 1.47
C TYR A 128 -5.80 0.46 2.26
N PRO A 129 -7.11 0.79 2.35
CA PRO A 129 -7.60 1.84 3.23
C PRO A 129 -7.67 1.34 4.68
N ALA A 130 -6.66 1.65 5.48
CA ALA A 130 -6.56 1.28 6.88
C ALA A 130 -7.29 2.31 7.77
N THR A 131 -8.53 2.00 8.16
CA THR A 131 -9.30 2.85 9.08
C THR A 131 -8.66 2.87 10.46
N ALA A 132 -8.16 4.04 10.84
CA ALA A 132 -7.78 4.38 12.18
C ALA A 132 -8.99 4.90 12.97
N GLY A 133 -9.09 4.53 14.24
CA GLY A 133 -10.17 5.04 15.10
C GLY A 133 -10.21 6.58 15.08
N GLY A 134 -11.42 7.15 15.15
CA GLY A 134 -11.63 8.61 15.12
C GLY A 134 -12.02 9.19 13.76
N GLY A 135 -12.41 8.36 12.79
CA GLY A 135 -12.83 8.83 11.46
C GLY A 135 -11.64 9.27 10.59
N VAL A 136 -10.47 8.65 10.80
CA VAL A 136 -9.27 8.84 9.99
C VAL A 136 -8.99 7.55 9.24
N THR A 137 -8.75 7.62 7.95
CA THR A 137 -8.35 6.48 7.12
C THR A 137 -6.97 6.73 6.55
N ALA A 138 -6.03 5.86 6.87
CA ALA A 138 -4.70 5.87 6.27
C ALA A 138 -4.72 5.04 4.98
N TRP A 139 -4.35 5.66 3.86
CA TRP A 139 -4.33 4.99 2.56
C TRP A 139 -2.91 4.48 2.30
N LEU A 140 -2.78 3.16 2.21
CA LEU A 140 -1.51 2.47 2.00
C LEU A 140 -1.43 1.95 0.59
N LEU A 141 -0.26 2.06 -0.05
CA LEU A 141 0.11 1.23 -1.18
C LEU A 141 0.90 0.01 -0.67
N LEU A 142 0.64 -1.17 -1.20
CA LEU A 142 1.26 -2.42 -0.75
C LEU A 142 2.08 -3.04 -1.88
N ASP A 143 3.30 -3.47 -1.56
CA ASP A 143 4.22 -4.14 -2.49
C ASP A 143 4.76 -5.44 -1.87
N GLY A 144 5.12 -6.41 -2.71
CA GLY A 144 5.58 -7.72 -2.26
C GLY A 144 5.62 -8.76 -3.38
N PRO A 145 6.44 -9.82 -3.26
CA PRO A 145 6.52 -10.89 -4.25
C PRO A 145 5.19 -11.62 -4.47
N GLU A 146 4.26 -11.56 -3.51
CA GLU A 146 2.94 -12.18 -3.57
C GLU A 146 2.04 -11.56 -4.66
N PHE A 147 2.39 -10.36 -5.13
CA PHE A 147 1.75 -9.68 -6.26
C PHE A 147 2.37 -9.99 -7.62
N GLU A 148 3.30 -10.95 -7.72
CA GLU A 148 3.73 -11.43 -9.03
C GLU A 148 2.55 -12.09 -9.75
N LEU A 149 2.14 -11.47 -10.85
CA LEU A 149 1.00 -11.91 -11.64
C LEU A 149 1.44 -12.95 -12.68
N PRO A 150 0.63 -14.00 -12.93
CA PRO A 150 0.87 -14.92 -14.05
C PRO A 150 0.78 -14.20 -15.40
N ASP A 151 1.13 -14.88 -16.48
CA ASP A 151 0.94 -14.36 -17.84
C ASP A 151 -0.52 -13.94 -18.06
N LEU A 152 -0.72 -12.82 -18.75
CA LEU A 152 -2.05 -12.32 -19.03
C LEU A 152 -2.75 -13.23 -20.03
N THR A 153 -3.94 -13.71 -19.65
CA THR A 153 -4.85 -14.49 -20.50
C THR A 153 -6.04 -13.66 -20.94
N VAL A 154 -6.71 -14.07 -22.02
CA VAL A 154 -7.95 -13.43 -22.49
C VAL A 154 -9.01 -13.42 -21.39
N GLU A 155 -9.19 -14.54 -20.68
CA GLU A 155 -10.18 -14.64 -19.62
C GLU A 155 -9.92 -13.62 -18.50
N ARG A 156 -8.66 -13.52 -18.06
CA ARG A 156 -8.26 -12.61 -16.98
C ARG A 156 -8.40 -11.15 -17.41
N MET A 157 -7.94 -10.81 -18.62
CA MET A 157 -8.09 -9.47 -19.19
C MET A 157 -9.56 -9.05 -19.25
N MET A 158 -10.43 -9.91 -19.79
CA MET A 158 -11.86 -9.58 -19.91
C MET A 158 -12.55 -9.45 -18.56
N ARG A 159 -12.19 -10.28 -17.57
CA ARG A 159 -12.70 -10.18 -16.20
C ARG A 159 -12.31 -8.86 -15.55
N VAL A 160 -11.02 -8.49 -15.62
CA VAL A 160 -10.49 -7.24 -15.06
C VAL A 160 -11.16 -6.01 -15.68
N ILE A 161 -11.28 -5.99 -17.01
CA ILE A 161 -11.97 -4.89 -17.72
C ILE A 161 -13.42 -4.82 -17.27
N ALA A 162 -14.16 -5.93 -17.30
CA ALA A 162 -15.57 -5.95 -16.92
C ALA A 162 -15.78 -5.44 -15.48
N GLU A 163 -14.95 -5.90 -14.53
CA GLU A 163 -15.02 -5.48 -13.14
C GLU A 163 -14.68 -4.00 -12.96
N ALA A 164 -13.60 -3.52 -13.57
CA ALA A 164 -13.18 -2.12 -13.46
C ALA A 164 -14.27 -1.16 -13.97
N LEU A 165 -14.96 -1.51 -15.06
CA LEU A 165 -16.03 -0.69 -15.63
C LEU A 165 -17.27 -0.59 -14.75
N THR A 166 -17.47 -1.50 -13.78
CA THR A 166 -18.57 -1.38 -12.81
C THR A 166 -18.38 -0.24 -11.81
N THR A 167 -17.15 0.28 -11.67
CA THR A 167 -16.81 1.31 -10.70
C THR A 167 -17.07 2.74 -11.20
N ASP A 168 -17.47 2.91 -12.47
CA ASP A 168 -17.72 4.21 -13.13
C ASP A 168 -16.58 5.24 -12.95
N THR A 169 -15.35 4.76 -12.76
CA THR A 169 -14.17 5.59 -12.48
C THR A 169 -13.31 5.82 -13.72
N ALA A 170 -13.34 4.89 -14.67
CA ALA A 170 -12.65 5.01 -15.94
C ALA A 170 -13.44 5.93 -16.87
N VAL A 171 -12.79 6.95 -17.41
CA VAL A 171 -13.40 7.91 -18.34
C VAL A 171 -12.88 7.66 -19.76
N ASP A 172 -11.57 7.57 -19.95
CA ASP A 172 -10.95 7.22 -21.24
C ASP A 172 -10.56 5.73 -21.25
N HIS A 173 -11.44 4.88 -21.79
CA HIS A 173 -11.19 3.45 -21.88
C HIS A 173 -10.11 3.12 -22.91
N ASN A 174 -9.88 3.98 -23.91
CA ASN A 174 -8.80 3.77 -24.87
C ASN A 174 -7.45 3.85 -24.13
N LEU A 175 -7.28 4.88 -23.29
CA LEU A 175 -6.10 5.05 -22.46
C LEU A 175 -5.95 3.91 -21.44
N ALA A 176 -7.05 3.47 -20.82
CA ALA A 176 -7.03 2.37 -19.88
C ALA A 176 -6.60 1.04 -20.53
N VAL A 177 -7.13 0.69 -21.71
CA VAL A 177 -6.74 -0.52 -22.46
C VAL A 177 -5.28 -0.45 -22.88
N ASP A 178 -4.84 0.67 -23.43
CA ASP A 178 -3.47 0.86 -23.90
C ASP A 178 -2.46 0.78 -22.74
N SER A 179 -2.75 1.44 -21.61
CA SER A 179 -1.89 1.38 -20.43
C SER A 179 -1.85 -0.03 -19.83
N TYR A 180 -3.00 -0.70 -19.68
CA TYR A 180 -3.06 -2.04 -19.13
C TYR A 180 -2.25 -3.04 -19.95
N ALA A 181 -2.39 -3.00 -21.27
CA ALA A 181 -1.64 -3.86 -22.17
C ALA A 181 -0.13 -3.62 -22.05
N LYS A 182 0.30 -2.35 -22.03
CA LYS A 182 1.72 -1.99 -21.82
C LYS A 182 2.25 -2.51 -20.49
N LEU A 183 1.48 -2.40 -19.41
CA LEU A 183 1.88 -2.84 -18.07
C LEU A 183 1.90 -4.37 -17.92
N ARG A 184 1.11 -5.09 -18.70
CA ARG A 184 1.04 -6.56 -18.67
C ARG A 184 1.83 -7.24 -19.79
N GLY A 185 2.53 -6.48 -20.63
CA GLY A 185 3.31 -7.01 -21.76
C GLY A 185 2.44 -7.57 -22.89
N ALA A 186 1.20 -7.11 -23.00
CA ALA A 186 0.32 -7.44 -24.12
C ALA A 186 0.54 -6.47 -25.29
N HIS A 187 0.23 -6.95 -26.50
CA HIS A 187 0.31 -6.13 -27.71
C HIS A 187 -1.04 -5.48 -27.99
N VAL A 188 -1.04 -4.18 -28.31
CA VAL A 188 -2.22 -3.47 -28.81
C VAL A 188 -1.94 -2.94 -30.20
N GLU A 189 -2.82 -3.28 -31.13
CA GLU A 189 -2.79 -2.75 -32.48
C GLU A 189 -4.04 -1.89 -32.72
N TRP A 190 -3.84 -0.60 -32.91
CA TRP A 190 -4.91 0.34 -33.23
C TRP A 190 -5.08 0.41 -34.76
N ASP A 191 -6.27 0.09 -35.25
CA ASP A 191 -6.65 0.34 -36.66
C ASP A 191 -7.11 1.79 -36.83
N THR A 192 -7.94 2.25 -35.90
CA THR A 192 -8.38 3.64 -35.77
C THR A 192 -8.50 4.00 -34.29
N ALA A 193 -8.79 5.26 -33.95
CA ALA A 193 -9.11 5.62 -32.57
C ALA A 193 -10.37 4.91 -32.02
N ALA A 194 -11.19 4.31 -32.88
CA ALA A 194 -12.44 3.63 -32.49
C ALA A 194 -12.31 2.10 -32.43
N THR A 195 -11.15 1.51 -32.79
CA THR A 195 -10.99 0.04 -32.82
C THR A 195 -9.55 -0.38 -32.61
N CYS A 196 -9.34 -1.35 -31.72
CA CYS A 196 -8.05 -2.00 -31.54
C CYS A 196 -8.18 -3.52 -31.41
N VAL A 197 -7.08 -4.23 -31.66
CA VAL A 197 -6.91 -5.65 -31.32
C VAL A 197 -5.86 -5.76 -30.23
N VAL A 198 -6.22 -6.40 -29.11
CA VAL A 198 -5.30 -6.72 -28.03
C VAL A 198 -4.93 -8.20 -28.11
N THR A 199 -3.64 -8.49 -28.27
CA THR A 199 -3.09 -9.85 -28.30
C THR A 199 -2.38 -10.15 -26.98
N VAL A 200 -2.74 -11.28 -26.37
CA VAL A 200 -2.21 -11.80 -25.11
C VAL A 200 -1.69 -13.24 -25.29
N SER A 201 -1.27 -13.90 -24.22
CA SER A 201 -0.54 -15.18 -24.29
C SER A 201 -1.32 -16.33 -24.94
N ASP A 202 -2.65 -16.35 -24.79
CA ASP A 202 -3.52 -17.45 -25.20
C ASP A 202 -4.58 -17.06 -26.27
N GLY A 203 -4.55 -15.81 -26.76
CA GLY A 203 -5.51 -15.36 -27.77
C GLY A 203 -5.51 -13.84 -27.98
N ALA A 204 -6.55 -13.35 -28.66
CA ALA A 204 -6.74 -11.93 -28.90
C ALA A 204 -8.22 -11.53 -28.86
N GLN A 205 -8.48 -10.26 -28.55
CA GLN A 205 -9.80 -9.65 -28.55
C GLN A 205 -9.76 -8.35 -29.34
N ARG A 206 -10.79 -8.12 -30.16
CA ARG A 206 -11.05 -6.84 -30.83
C ARG A 206 -12.00 -6.03 -29.97
N PHE A 207 -11.65 -4.78 -29.74
CA PHE A 207 -12.46 -3.82 -28.99
C PHE A 207 -12.93 -2.70 -29.93
N TRP A 208 -14.16 -2.24 -29.71
CA TRP A 208 -14.70 -1.02 -30.32
C TRP A 208 -14.96 0.01 -29.24
N PHE A 209 -14.76 1.27 -29.63
CA PHE A 209 -14.90 2.40 -28.73
C PHE A 209 -15.81 3.45 -29.37
N ASP A 210 -16.77 3.93 -28.58
CA ASP A 210 -17.62 5.08 -28.89
C ASP A 210 -17.43 6.12 -27.78
N ASP A 211 -17.09 7.36 -28.14
CA ASP A 211 -16.79 8.45 -27.19
C ASP A 211 -15.85 8.03 -26.04
N HIS A 212 -14.74 7.37 -26.41
CA HIS A 212 -13.74 6.84 -25.48
C HIS A 212 -14.23 5.73 -24.53
N GLN A 213 -15.40 5.16 -24.77
CA GLN A 213 -15.94 4.06 -23.99
C GLN A 213 -16.02 2.79 -24.83
N ILE A 214 -15.68 1.65 -24.22
CA ILE A 214 -15.82 0.33 -24.85
C ILE A 214 -17.29 0.07 -25.15
N SER A 215 -17.63 -0.05 -26.44
CA SER A 215 -18.99 -0.32 -26.91
C SER A 215 -19.21 -1.75 -27.39
N GLY A 216 -18.12 -2.48 -27.68
CA GLY A 216 -18.17 -3.87 -28.09
C GLY A 216 -16.84 -4.59 -27.92
N VAL A 217 -16.93 -5.92 -27.82
CA VAL A 217 -15.77 -6.81 -27.81
C VAL A 217 -16.10 -8.11 -28.56
N GLU A 218 -15.15 -8.62 -29.33
CA GLU A 218 -15.26 -9.95 -29.94
C GLU A 218 -13.91 -10.67 -30.05
N PRO A 219 -13.89 -12.00 -30.15
CA PRO A 219 -12.67 -12.75 -30.41
C PRO A 219 -12.00 -12.32 -31.72
N ALA A 220 -10.67 -12.21 -31.70
CA ALA A 220 -9.86 -11.88 -32.87
C ALA A 220 -8.72 -12.88 -33.06
N GLU A 221 -8.12 -12.86 -34.25
CA GLU A 221 -6.86 -13.58 -34.48
C GLU A 221 -5.69 -12.78 -33.86
N PRO A 222 -4.74 -13.45 -33.18
CA PRO A 222 -3.51 -12.82 -32.69
C PRO A 222 -2.76 -12.09 -33.80
N SER A 223 -2.42 -10.82 -33.60
CA SER A 223 -1.68 -10.05 -34.61
C SER A 223 -0.16 -10.17 -34.48
N VAL A 224 0.32 -10.66 -33.34
CA VAL A 224 1.74 -10.92 -33.08
C VAL A 224 1.96 -12.31 -32.48
N GLY A 225 3.18 -12.82 -32.65
CA GLY A 225 3.61 -14.10 -32.07
C GLY A 225 4.20 -13.97 -30.66
N PRO A 226 4.56 -15.09 -30.02
CA PRO A 226 5.05 -15.13 -28.64
C PRO A 226 6.38 -14.40 -28.42
N GLU A 227 7.24 -14.29 -29.44
CA GLU A 227 8.51 -13.56 -29.32
C GLU A 227 8.27 -12.06 -29.06
N VAL A 228 7.32 -11.44 -29.78
CA VAL A 228 6.97 -10.03 -29.57
C VAL A 228 6.34 -9.82 -28.19
N LEU A 229 5.49 -10.74 -27.73
CA LEU A 229 4.90 -10.68 -26.38
C LEU A 229 5.98 -10.79 -25.30
N ALA A 230 7.00 -11.62 -25.50
CA ALA A 230 8.12 -11.74 -24.57
C ALA A 230 8.95 -10.44 -24.49
N ASP A 231 9.18 -9.77 -25.62
CA ASP A 231 9.85 -8.46 -25.67
C ASP A 231 9.02 -7.38 -24.95
N LEU A 232 7.70 -7.36 -25.16
CA LEU A 232 6.79 -6.43 -24.48
C LEU A 232 6.74 -6.69 -22.97
N ALA A 233 6.73 -7.96 -22.54
CA ALA A 233 6.81 -8.33 -21.13
C ALA A 233 8.18 -7.95 -20.51
N ALA A 234 9.27 -7.99 -21.28
CA ALA A 234 10.56 -7.47 -20.85
C ALA A 234 10.52 -5.95 -20.68
N ALA A 235 9.93 -5.21 -21.63
CA ALA A 235 9.76 -3.76 -21.54
C ALA A 235 8.87 -3.34 -20.35
N ALA A 236 7.82 -4.10 -20.06
CA ALA A 236 6.98 -3.88 -18.87
C ALA A 236 7.78 -4.02 -17.57
N ARG A 237 8.64 -5.04 -17.47
CA ARG A 237 9.53 -5.25 -16.32
C ARG A 237 10.59 -4.16 -16.19
N GLU A 238 11.15 -3.70 -17.31
CA GLU A 238 12.09 -2.56 -17.34
C GLU A 238 11.41 -1.28 -16.84
N ARG A 239 10.20 -0.98 -17.31
CA ARG A 239 9.40 0.15 -16.82
C ARG A 239 9.15 0.07 -15.31
N ALA A 240 8.78 -1.10 -14.81
CA ALA A 240 8.59 -1.31 -13.37
C ALA A 240 9.90 -1.12 -12.58
N ALA A 241 11.05 -1.46 -13.17
CA ALA A 241 12.36 -1.22 -12.57
C ALA A 241 12.69 0.27 -12.48
N LEU A 242 12.43 1.04 -13.53
CA LEU A 242 12.60 2.50 -13.53
C LEU A 242 11.74 3.18 -12.45
N LEU A 243 10.49 2.76 -12.28
CA LEU A 243 9.63 3.28 -11.21
C LEU A 243 10.13 2.94 -9.80
N ARG A 244 10.78 1.78 -9.63
CA ARG A 244 11.46 1.43 -8.37
C ARG A 244 12.73 2.27 -8.14
N GLU A 245 13.47 2.59 -9.19
CA GLU A 245 14.63 3.49 -9.10
C GLU A 245 14.19 4.92 -8.73
N ASP A 246 13.12 5.43 -9.36
CA ASP A 246 12.50 6.71 -9.00
C ASP A 246 12.06 6.72 -7.53
N ARG A 247 11.48 5.61 -7.03
CA ARG A 247 11.09 5.47 -5.63
C ARG A 247 12.29 5.51 -4.68
N ALA A 248 13.40 4.87 -5.04
CA ALA A 248 14.64 4.93 -4.26
C ALA A 248 15.23 6.35 -4.23
N ALA A 249 15.12 7.11 -5.33
CA ALA A 249 15.50 8.51 -5.36
C ALA A 249 14.59 9.38 -4.47
N ALA A 250 13.28 9.13 -4.48
CA ALA A 250 12.30 9.79 -3.62
C ALA A 250 12.54 9.47 -2.13
N GLU A 251 12.90 8.24 -1.78
CA GLU A 251 13.33 7.86 -0.44
C GLU A 251 14.56 8.66 0.01
N ALA A 252 15.57 8.79 -0.85
CA ALA A 252 16.74 9.62 -0.55
C ALA A 252 16.38 11.10 -0.39
N THR A 253 15.40 11.62 -1.15
CA THR A 253 14.85 12.96 -0.95
C THR A 253 14.16 13.08 0.40
N ALA A 254 13.28 12.15 0.77
CA ALA A 254 12.60 12.11 2.06
C ALA A 254 13.60 12.13 3.24
N ALA A 255 14.61 11.26 3.20
CA ALA A 255 15.65 11.17 4.23
C ALA A 255 16.48 12.47 4.36
N ARG A 256 16.75 13.17 3.25
CA ARG A 256 17.43 14.48 3.27
C ARG A 256 16.56 15.58 3.87
N LEU A 257 15.26 15.58 3.58
CA LEU A 257 14.32 16.56 4.12
C LEU A 257 14.09 16.34 5.62
N GLU A 258 14.09 15.08 6.08
CA GLU A 258 14.06 14.70 7.49
C GLU A 258 15.31 15.17 8.24
N SER A 259 16.50 14.95 7.67
CA SER A 259 17.80 15.26 8.29
C SER A 259 18.31 16.69 8.06
N GLY A 260 17.65 17.46 7.21
CA GLY A 260 18.03 18.84 6.93
C GLY A 260 18.04 19.71 8.19
N PRO A 261 18.93 20.72 8.29
CA PRO A 261 18.84 21.66 9.39
C PRO A 261 17.44 22.26 9.35
N LYS A 262 16.70 22.16 10.46
CA LYS A 262 15.48 22.93 10.71
C LYS A 262 15.85 24.42 10.60
N ALA A 263 15.92 24.93 9.38
CA ALA A 263 16.55 26.19 9.07
C ALA A 263 15.68 27.29 9.64
N ALA A 264 16.11 27.81 10.79
CA ALA A 264 15.67 29.04 11.39
C ALA A 264 14.14 29.25 11.33
N ALA A 265 13.43 28.59 12.25
CA ALA A 265 12.44 29.38 12.98
C ALA A 265 13.24 30.57 13.57
N GLN A 266 13.23 31.71 12.86
CA GLN A 266 13.62 32.97 13.45
C GLN A 266 12.87 33.03 14.78
N PRO A 267 13.52 33.31 15.91
CA PRO A 267 12.75 33.72 17.07
C PRO A 267 11.99 34.95 16.60
N ALA A 268 10.68 34.77 16.36
CA ALA A 268 9.78 35.88 16.19
C ALA A 268 10.10 36.78 17.38
N ARG A 269 10.64 37.95 17.04
CA ARG A 269 10.98 39.01 17.96
C ARG A 269 9.87 39.08 18.98
N ALA A 270 10.22 38.91 20.26
CA ALA A 270 9.29 39.10 21.35
C ALA A 270 8.76 40.54 21.31
N GLU A 271 7.72 40.77 20.51
CA GLU A 271 6.79 41.86 20.72
C GLU A 271 5.97 41.47 21.94
N GLN A 272 6.23 42.22 23.00
CA GLN A 272 5.48 42.18 24.24
C GLN A 272 3.99 42.32 23.89
N PRO A 273 3.09 41.48 24.41
CA PRO A 273 1.67 41.69 24.19
C PRO A 273 1.28 43.02 24.86
N GLU A 274 0.91 44.01 24.06
CA GLU A 274 0.14 45.14 24.56
C GLU A 274 -1.21 44.61 25.08
N PRO A 275 -1.66 45.06 26.26
CA PRO A 275 -2.88 44.54 26.87
C PRO A 275 -4.09 44.97 26.05
N LEU A 276 -4.80 44.00 25.49
CA LEU A 276 -6.15 44.18 24.96
C LEU A 276 -7.09 44.51 26.13
N GLU A 277 -7.56 45.75 26.18
CA GLU A 277 -8.66 46.19 27.04
C GLU A 277 -9.94 45.45 26.64
N VAL A 278 -10.47 44.65 27.57
CA VAL A 278 -11.79 44.01 27.46
C VAL A 278 -12.81 45.00 28.01
N PRO A 279 -13.81 45.46 27.24
CA PRO A 279 -14.87 46.31 27.79
C PRO A 279 -15.77 45.50 28.73
N ASP A 280 -16.01 46.09 29.90
CA ASP A 280 -16.91 45.62 30.96
C ASP A 280 -18.29 45.23 30.42
N PHE A 281 -18.72 43.99 30.72
CA PHE A 281 -20.13 43.61 30.72
C PHE A 281 -20.59 43.31 32.14
N VAL A 282 -21.68 43.99 32.49
CA VAL A 282 -22.26 44.20 33.81
C VAL A 282 -22.87 42.92 34.37
N GLU A 283 -22.56 42.64 35.65
CA GLU A 283 -23.27 41.69 36.51
C GLU A 283 -24.77 42.01 36.56
N THR A 284 -25.63 41.02 36.35
CA THR A 284 -26.98 41.05 36.91
C THR A 284 -27.39 39.66 37.39
N GLU A 285 -28.04 39.67 38.55
CA GLU A 285 -28.13 38.64 39.57
C GLU A 285 -28.81 37.31 39.18
N HIS A 286 -28.44 36.30 39.96
CA HIS A 286 -29.16 35.05 40.19
C HIS A 286 -30.61 35.26 40.64
N ALA A 287 -31.53 34.50 40.04
CA ALA A 287 -32.73 34.01 40.71
C ALA A 287 -32.99 32.57 40.24
N GLY A 288 -32.81 31.59 41.15
CA GLY A 288 -33.16 30.19 40.89
C GLY A 288 -34.67 29.96 40.90
N PRO A 289 -35.12 28.83 40.34
CA PRO A 289 -35.95 27.97 41.17
C PRO A 289 -35.64 26.47 41.05
N ALA A 290 -35.71 25.84 42.23
CA ALA A 290 -36.33 24.57 42.59
C ALA A 290 -36.16 23.31 41.71
N HIS A 291 -35.62 22.29 42.37
CA HIS A 291 -35.65 20.86 42.04
C HIS A 291 -37.00 20.34 41.51
N ALA A 292 -36.92 19.48 40.50
CA ALA A 292 -37.89 18.43 40.19
C ALA A 292 -37.12 17.13 39.85
N GLU A 293 -37.58 16.01 40.41
CA GLU A 293 -37.06 14.64 40.23
C GLU A 293 -37.12 14.16 38.76
N PRO A 294 -36.24 13.23 38.35
CA PRO A 294 -36.30 12.62 37.02
C PRO A 294 -37.36 11.51 36.95
N ALA A 295 -38.19 11.55 35.91
CA ALA A 295 -39.03 10.44 35.47
C ALA A 295 -38.25 9.54 34.47
N PRO A 296 -38.58 8.25 34.34
CA PRO A 296 -37.69 7.26 33.76
C PRO A 296 -37.68 7.29 32.23
N GLU A 297 -36.50 6.94 31.71
CA GLU A 297 -36.10 6.83 30.31
C GLU A 297 -36.88 5.70 29.60
N GLU A 298 -37.55 6.02 28.48
CA GLU A 298 -38.09 5.02 27.56
C GLU A 298 -36.95 4.40 26.75
N ALA A 299 -36.78 3.10 26.90
CA ALA A 299 -35.83 2.30 26.12
C ALA A 299 -36.26 2.24 24.64
N PRO A 300 -35.34 2.36 23.67
CA PRO A 300 -35.64 1.99 22.30
C PRO A 300 -35.76 0.47 22.19
N GLU A 301 -36.81 0.02 21.50
CA GLU A 301 -37.11 -1.38 21.24
C GLU A 301 -35.99 -2.08 20.44
N PRO A 302 -35.79 -3.40 20.65
CA PRO A 302 -34.74 -4.15 19.99
C PRO A 302 -35.09 -4.35 18.51
N VAL A 303 -34.40 -3.64 17.62
CA VAL A 303 -34.34 -4.07 16.22
C VAL A 303 -33.60 -5.41 16.18
N ALA A 304 -34.36 -6.44 15.80
CA ALA A 304 -33.90 -7.81 15.71
C ALA A 304 -32.59 -7.87 14.92
N ALA A 305 -31.58 -8.48 15.55
CA ALA A 305 -30.38 -8.96 14.90
C ALA A 305 -30.80 -9.87 13.74
N GLN A 306 -30.78 -9.33 12.53
CA GLN A 306 -30.68 -10.14 11.34
C GLN A 306 -29.22 -10.56 11.24
N TYR A 307 -29.04 -11.85 11.49
CA TYR A 307 -27.81 -12.58 11.36
C TYR A 307 -27.15 -12.32 10.01
N ALA A 308 -25.82 -12.23 10.09
CA ALA A 308 -24.87 -12.33 9.01
C ALA A 308 -25.35 -13.22 7.86
N GLY A 309 -25.52 -12.62 6.69
CA GLY A 309 -25.76 -13.29 5.43
C GLY A 309 -25.03 -12.49 4.33
N SER A 310 -24.29 -13.22 3.51
CA SER A 310 -23.49 -12.80 2.36
C SER A 310 -22.39 -11.76 2.64
N ALA A 311 -21.13 -12.22 2.62
CA ALA A 311 -20.10 -11.43 1.96
C ALA A 311 -20.67 -11.04 0.58
N ASP A 312 -20.64 -9.76 0.26
CA ASP A 312 -21.12 -9.24 -1.02
C ASP A 312 -20.12 -9.68 -2.09
N THR A 313 -20.20 -10.95 -2.48
CA THR A 313 -19.26 -11.61 -3.40
C THR A 313 -19.36 -11.09 -4.84
N ASP A 314 -20.32 -10.21 -5.11
CA ASP A 314 -20.57 -9.65 -6.44
C ASP A 314 -20.14 -8.18 -6.57
N LEU A 315 -19.64 -7.54 -5.51
CA LEU A 315 -19.08 -6.18 -5.62
C LEU A 315 -17.62 -6.22 -6.10
N PRO A 316 -17.20 -5.25 -6.92
CA PRO A 316 -15.80 -5.10 -7.33
C PRO A 316 -14.88 -4.95 -6.11
N PHE A 317 -13.65 -5.45 -6.22
CA PHE A 317 -12.66 -5.40 -5.12
C PHE A 317 -12.12 -3.99 -4.90
N ASP A 318 -12.10 -3.14 -5.93
CA ASP A 318 -11.59 -1.77 -5.89
C ASP A 318 -12.72 -0.77 -5.59
N GLN A 319 -13.11 -0.63 -4.33
CA GLN A 319 -14.18 0.25 -3.85
C GLN A 319 -13.70 1.22 -2.77
N GLU A 320 -14.48 2.28 -2.55
CA GLU A 320 -14.30 3.12 -1.36
C GLU A 320 -14.50 2.28 -0.09
N PRO A 321 -13.71 2.54 0.98
CA PRO A 321 -13.91 1.88 2.25
C PRO A 321 -15.34 2.09 2.74
N SER A 322 -16.06 0.99 2.98
CA SER A 322 -17.44 1.04 3.46
C SER A 322 -17.52 1.60 4.89
N ASP A 323 -18.63 2.24 5.25
CA ASP A 323 -18.98 2.66 6.63
C ASP A 323 -19.12 1.49 7.62
N ARG A 324 -18.92 0.25 7.17
CA ARG A 324 -19.00 -0.95 8.01
C ARG A 324 -17.85 -0.94 9.01
N GLU A 325 -18.15 -1.08 10.29
CA GLU A 325 -17.16 -1.19 11.38
C GLU A 325 -16.28 -2.45 11.19
N VAL A 326 -15.25 -2.37 10.36
CA VAL A 326 -14.15 -3.33 10.34
C VAL A 326 -13.30 -3.01 11.58
N ARG A 327 -13.09 -4.00 12.45
CA ARG A 327 -12.24 -3.82 13.64
C ARG A 327 -10.86 -3.34 13.17
N PRO A 328 -10.40 -2.15 13.61
CA PRO A 328 -9.10 -1.64 13.21
C PRO A 328 -8.01 -2.67 13.57
N GLY A 329 -7.17 -3.01 12.58
CA GLY A 329 -5.92 -3.71 12.84
C GLY A 329 -5.02 -2.87 13.75
N ARG A 330 -4.02 -3.49 14.37
CA ARG A 330 -3.06 -2.74 15.19
C ARG A 330 -2.09 -2.00 14.25
N VAL A 331 -1.88 -0.72 14.55
CA VAL A 331 -0.88 0.13 13.90
C VAL A 331 0.20 0.47 14.92
N SER A 332 1.46 0.26 14.57
CA SER A 332 2.62 0.56 15.41
C SER A 332 3.58 1.51 14.70
N THR A 333 4.08 2.50 15.45
CA THR A 333 5.21 3.35 15.06
C THR A 333 6.14 3.45 16.27
N THR A 334 7.21 2.65 16.32
CA THR A 334 8.20 2.83 17.38
C THR A 334 9.06 4.05 17.04
N VAL A 335 8.82 5.18 17.71
CA VAL A 335 9.76 6.31 17.69
C VAL A 335 10.99 5.88 18.50
N VAL A 336 12.11 5.63 17.84
CA VAL A 336 13.38 5.37 18.53
C VAL A 336 13.71 6.59 19.39
N PRO A 337 13.80 6.48 20.72
CA PRO A 337 14.29 7.57 21.54
C PRO A 337 15.72 7.89 21.10
N GLY A 338 15.98 9.14 20.72
CA GLY A 338 17.35 9.57 20.40
C GLY A 338 18.30 9.23 21.55
N PRO A 339 19.58 8.91 21.26
CA PRO A 339 20.49 8.46 22.30
C PRO A 339 20.62 9.55 23.37
N GLU A 340 20.17 9.24 24.59
CA GLU A 340 20.47 10.04 25.76
C GLU A 340 21.99 10.17 25.85
N ALA A 341 22.48 11.41 25.80
CA ALA A 341 23.89 11.72 25.93
C ALA A 341 24.38 11.24 27.29
N VAL A 342 24.98 10.05 27.34
CA VAL A 342 25.75 9.59 28.48
C VAL A 342 26.92 10.54 28.63
N ARG A 343 26.85 11.36 29.67
CA ARG A 343 27.86 12.33 30.07
C ARG A 343 29.16 11.58 30.38
N ALA A 344 30.14 11.66 29.47
CA ALA A 344 31.49 11.16 29.72
C ALA A 344 32.25 12.17 30.60
N GLU A 345 32.73 11.72 31.77
CA GLU A 345 33.73 12.43 32.57
C GLU A 345 35.17 12.08 32.11
N PRO A 346 36.16 13.00 32.26
CA PRO A 346 37.39 12.97 31.49
C PRO A 346 38.51 12.12 32.11
N ALA A 347 39.36 11.59 31.21
CA ALA A 347 40.51 10.74 31.48
C ALA A 347 41.71 11.45 32.15
N ARG A 348 42.57 10.67 32.82
CA ARG A 348 44.02 10.96 32.99
C ARG A 348 44.89 9.68 32.98
N PRO A 349 46.19 9.78 32.61
CA PRO A 349 46.92 8.77 31.83
C PRO A 349 48.19 8.20 32.51
N ALA A 350 48.84 7.22 31.85
CA ALA A 350 50.26 6.73 31.92
C ALA A 350 50.31 5.19 31.97
N ALA A 351 51.24 4.42 31.39
CA ALA A 351 52.44 4.63 30.58
C ALA A 351 52.86 3.26 29.96
N GLU A 352 53.55 3.28 28.81
CA GLU A 352 54.35 2.18 28.24
C GLU A 352 55.77 2.15 28.85
N PRO A 353 56.54 1.03 28.86
CA PRO A 353 57.34 0.61 27.68
C PRO A 353 57.68 -0.89 27.47
N ALA A 354 57.81 -1.25 26.19
CA ALA A 354 58.91 -1.94 25.45
C ALA A 354 59.43 -3.39 25.71
N ALA A 355 59.78 -4.01 24.57
CA ALA A 355 60.75 -5.11 24.26
C ALA A 355 60.24 -6.57 24.40
N GLU A 356 60.54 -7.57 23.54
CA GLU A 356 61.62 -7.76 22.54
C GLU A 356 61.31 -8.93 21.55
N ARG A 357 61.90 -8.81 20.33
CA ARG A 357 62.22 -9.76 19.21
C ARG A 357 61.91 -11.27 19.33
N THR A 358 61.54 -11.97 18.23
CA THR A 358 62.50 -12.51 17.22
C THR A 358 61.81 -12.99 15.92
N VAL A 359 62.52 -12.84 14.81
CA VAL A 359 62.19 -13.14 13.40
C VAL A 359 62.64 -14.56 13.02
N GLU A 360 61.85 -15.30 12.23
CA GLU A 360 62.39 -16.20 11.21
C GLU A 360 61.44 -16.35 10.01
N ARG A 361 62.00 -16.79 8.88
CA ARG A 361 61.78 -16.31 7.51
C ARG A 361 61.10 -17.40 6.64
N ALA A 362 60.31 -16.97 5.66
CA ALA A 362 59.65 -17.78 4.62
C ALA A 362 60.65 -18.56 3.71
N PRO A 363 60.18 -19.53 2.89
CA PRO A 363 59.75 -19.16 1.52
C PRO A 363 58.59 -20.00 0.90
N GLU A 364 57.81 -19.38 0.02
CA GLU A 364 57.03 -20.01 -1.08
C GLU A 364 57.91 -20.11 -2.36
N PRO A 365 57.49 -20.61 -3.55
CA PRO A 365 56.21 -21.25 -3.99
C PRO A 365 56.44 -22.54 -4.85
N VAL A 366 55.38 -23.14 -5.43
CA VAL A 366 55.27 -23.59 -6.86
C VAL A 366 53.92 -24.31 -7.12
N GLN A 367 53.46 -24.17 -8.36
CA GLN A 367 52.14 -24.33 -9.00
C GLN A 367 51.61 -25.78 -9.22
N GLU A 368 50.27 -25.91 -9.21
CA GLU A 368 49.28 -26.68 -10.03
C GLU A 368 49.69 -27.85 -10.97
N PRO A 369 48.78 -28.79 -11.42
CA PRO A 369 47.32 -28.59 -11.65
C PRO A 369 46.34 -29.78 -11.38
N ALA A 370 45.04 -29.45 -11.52
CA ALA A 370 43.87 -30.17 -12.07
C ALA A 370 43.49 -31.60 -11.60
N GLN A 371 42.22 -31.75 -11.19
CA GLN A 371 41.38 -32.92 -11.55
C GLN A 371 39.88 -32.60 -11.47
N GLU A 372 39.22 -32.74 -12.62
CA GLU A 372 37.77 -32.78 -12.84
C GLU A 372 37.12 -33.97 -12.12
N ARG A 373 35.88 -33.82 -11.68
CA ARG A 373 34.96 -34.94 -11.44
C ARG A 373 33.58 -34.65 -12.01
N GLU A 374 33.30 -35.34 -13.11
CA GLU A 374 31.98 -35.62 -13.67
C GLU A 374 31.11 -36.38 -12.66
N VAL A 375 29.80 -36.13 -12.67
CA VAL A 375 28.80 -37.07 -12.15
C VAL A 375 27.76 -37.31 -13.25
N GLU A 376 27.70 -38.56 -13.69
CA GLU A 376 26.85 -39.10 -14.74
C GLU A 376 25.34 -39.00 -14.45
N ARG A 377 24.58 -38.75 -15.52
CA ARG A 377 23.16 -39.05 -15.66
C ARG A 377 23.03 -40.47 -16.20
N GLU A 378 22.16 -41.29 -15.61
CA GLU A 378 21.65 -42.51 -16.25
C GLU A 378 20.12 -42.48 -16.31
N VAL A 379 19.60 -42.81 -17.49
CA VAL A 379 18.19 -42.91 -17.87
C VAL A 379 17.93 -44.37 -18.19
N VAL A 380 16.94 -45.05 -17.59
CA VAL A 380 16.19 -46.12 -18.28
C VAL A 380 14.74 -46.26 -17.76
N ALA A 381 13.84 -46.25 -18.75
CA ALA A 381 12.42 -46.59 -18.91
C ALA A 381 11.68 -47.57 -17.95
N GLY A 382 10.45 -47.15 -17.58
CA GLY A 382 9.13 -47.81 -17.84
C GLY A 382 8.75 -49.14 -17.16
N PRO A 383 7.49 -49.62 -17.33
CA PRO A 383 6.21 -49.00 -16.95
C PRO A 383 5.29 -49.98 -16.13
N ALA A 384 4.04 -49.54 -15.85
CA ALA A 384 2.82 -50.33 -15.50
C ALA A 384 2.32 -50.41 -14.03
N VAL A 385 1.29 -49.59 -13.71
CA VAL A 385 -0.12 -49.89 -13.32
C VAL A 385 -0.43 -51.30 -12.74
N PRO A 386 -1.48 -51.54 -11.90
CA PRO A 386 -2.15 -50.80 -10.81
C PRO A 386 -2.31 -51.67 -9.52
N GLY A 387 -2.97 -51.15 -8.48
CA GLY A 387 -3.99 -51.96 -7.78
C GLY A 387 -4.03 -51.91 -6.25
N GLY A 388 -4.94 -51.08 -5.74
CA GLY A 388 -6.00 -51.56 -4.85
C GLY A 388 -5.69 -51.84 -3.37
N PRO A 389 -6.73 -51.96 -2.54
CA PRO A 389 -6.86 -51.14 -1.34
C PRO A 389 -6.92 -51.95 -0.04
N SER A 390 -6.63 -51.30 1.09
CA SER A 390 -7.22 -51.59 2.42
C SER A 390 -6.55 -50.67 3.42
N ALA A 391 -7.28 -49.72 4.00
CA ALA A 391 -8.29 -49.88 5.04
C ALA A 391 -7.67 -49.39 6.37
N GLU A 392 -8.40 -48.44 6.95
CA GLU A 392 -8.17 -47.74 8.22
C GLU A 392 -8.14 -48.71 9.42
N PRO A 393 -7.77 -48.26 10.64
CA PRO A 393 -8.70 -47.49 11.50
C PRO A 393 -8.01 -46.30 12.22
N VAL A 394 -8.65 -45.13 12.37
CA VAL A 394 -9.58 -44.73 13.45
C VAL A 394 -9.08 -45.05 14.87
N VAL A 395 -8.67 -44.00 15.59
CA VAL A 395 -8.94 -43.82 17.03
C VAL A 395 -9.16 -42.33 17.30
N GLU A 396 -10.38 -41.99 17.72
CA GLU A 396 -10.82 -40.72 18.30
C GLU A 396 -10.44 -40.62 19.80
N GLY A 397 -10.46 -39.38 20.31
CA GLY A 397 -10.68 -39.05 21.72
C GLY A 397 -9.45 -38.45 22.41
N GLU A 398 -9.49 -37.35 23.14
CA GLU A 398 -10.60 -36.59 23.75
C GLU A 398 -10.11 -35.15 24.04
N GLU A 399 -11.08 -34.27 24.23
CA GLU A 399 -11.03 -32.85 24.58
C GLU A 399 -10.42 -32.58 25.98
N THR A 400 -9.92 -31.36 26.18
CA THR A 400 -10.18 -30.63 27.42
C THR A 400 -9.98 -29.13 27.22
N GLU A 401 -11.04 -28.37 27.48
CA GLU A 401 -11.07 -26.91 27.64
C GLU A 401 -10.36 -26.48 28.94
N GLU A 402 -9.77 -25.29 28.94
CA GLU A 402 -9.86 -24.36 30.08
C GLU A 402 -9.58 -22.91 29.63
N GLU A 403 -10.56 -22.05 29.90
CA GLU A 403 -10.60 -20.60 29.64
C GLU A 403 -9.60 -19.80 30.50
N ARG A 404 -9.19 -18.62 30.00
CA ARG A 404 -9.13 -17.39 30.80
C ARG A 404 -9.02 -16.14 29.93
N GLU A 405 -10.10 -15.37 29.94
CA GLU A 405 -10.19 -13.98 29.47
C GLU A 405 -9.46 -13.04 30.43
N GLU A 406 -8.61 -12.16 29.90
CA GLU A 406 -8.19 -10.92 30.56
C GLU A 406 -8.64 -9.72 29.72
N GLN A 407 -9.62 -8.99 30.25
CA GLN A 407 -10.10 -7.72 29.70
C GLN A 407 -9.04 -6.63 29.94
N GLY A 408 -8.35 -6.24 28.87
CA GLY A 408 -7.46 -5.08 28.86
C GLY A 408 -8.23 -3.80 28.53
N GLU A 409 -8.13 -2.82 29.43
CA GLU A 409 -8.68 -1.46 29.31
C GLU A 409 -8.43 -0.83 27.92
N ARG A 410 -9.49 -0.29 27.31
CA ARG A 410 -9.43 0.46 26.05
C ARG A 410 -8.57 1.71 26.24
N LYS A 411 -7.29 1.63 25.86
CA LYS A 411 -6.43 2.81 25.69
C LYS A 411 -6.91 3.62 24.49
N LYS A 412 -7.15 4.92 24.69
CA LYS A 412 -7.45 5.90 23.63
C LYS A 412 -6.49 5.70 22.45
N GLY A 413 -7.05 5.55 21.25
CA GLY A 413 -6.32 5.27 20.03
C GLY A 413 -5.25 6.32 19.74
N PHE A 414 -4.05 5.84 19.41
CA PHE A 414 -2.84 6.62 19.12
C PHE A 414 -3.09 7.73 18.08
N PHE A 415 -3.92 7.49 17.07
CA PHE A 415 -4.28 8.46 16.03
C PHE A 415 -4.95 9.75 16.55
N SER A 416 -5.70 9.71 17.65
CA SER A 416 -6.33 10.94 18.19
C SER A 416 -5.29 11.95 18.68
N ARG A 417 -4.08 11.49 19.05
CA ARG A 417 -2.99 12.37 19.50
C ARG A 417 -2.19 13.01 18.36
N PHE A 418 -2.16 12.39 17.18
CA PHE A 418 -1.39 12.87 16.02
C PHE A 418 -2.27 13.66 15.05
N PHE A 419 -3.55 13.27 14.93
CA PHE A 419 -4.50 13.91 14.01
C PHE A 419 -5.45 14.91 14.71
N GLY A 420 -5.21 15.28 15.96
CA GLY A 420 -5.91 16.40 16.62
C GLY A 420 -7.42 16.17 16.75
N LEU A 421 -7.80 15.08 17.42
CA LEU A 421 -9.17 14.72 17.80
C LEU A 421 -9.39 14.88 19.30
#